data_AF-A0A7C6UL37-F1
#
_entry.id   AF-A0A7C6UL37-F1
#
_cell.length_a   1.000
_cell.length_b   1.000
_cell.length_c   1.000
_cell.angle_alpha   90.00
_cell.angle_beta   90.00
_cell.angle_gamma   90.00
#
_symmetry.space_group_name_H-M   'P 1'
#
loop_
_entity.id
_entity.type
_entity.pdbx_description
1 polymer ?
#
loop_
_entity_poly.entity_id
_entity_poly.type
_entity_poly.pdbx_seq_one_letter_code
_entity_poly.pdbx_strand_id
1 'polypeptide(L)' 'MTLKIFHTADLHIGMKFNSYPEGIRDSLIESRFDVIDKMVQMANDEQCNLFVVSGDL' A
#
# COMPACT_ATOMS: atom_id res chain seq x y z
N MET A 1 -0.19 21.75 18.98
CA MET A 1 -0.43 21.08 17.69
C MET A 1 0.21 19.71 17.74
N THR A 2 -0.51 18.65 17.36
CA THR A 2 0.01 17.27 17.37
C THR A 2 0.30 16.87 15.92
N LEU A 3 1.52 16.37 15.66
CA LEU A 3 1.90 15.85 14.36
C LEU A 3 1.40 14.40 14.22
N LYS A 4 0.60 14.12 13.20
CA LYS A 4 0.14 12.77 12.83
C LYS A 4 0.86 12.31 11.57
N ILE A 5 1.44 11.12 11.62
CA ILE A 5 2.22 10.54 10.53
C ILE A 5 1.61 9.18 10.16
N PHE A 6 1.27 9.01 8.89
CA PHE A 6 1.03 7.70 8.30
C PHE A 6 2.36 7.19 7.75
N HIS A 7 2.82 6.03 8.19
CA HIS A 7 4.10 5.47 7.79
C HIS A 7 3.91 4.05 7.26
N THR A 8 4.46 3.77 6.09
CA THR A 8 4.37 2.47 5.41
C THR A 8 5.66 2.13 4.67
N ALA A 9 5.87 0.86 4.33
CA ALA A 9 7.03 0.37 3.59
C ALA A 9 6.67 -0.96 2.88
N ASP A 10 7.51 -1.36 1.92
CA ASP A 10 7.55 -2.71 1.35
C ASP A 10 6.24 -3.18 0.68
N LEU A 11 5.62 -2.26 -0.05
CA LEU A 11 4.46 -2.52 -0.91
C LEU A 11 4.84 -3.31 -2.17
N HIS A 12 6.12 -3.36 -2.54
CA HIS A 12 6.69 -4.13 -3.65
C HIS A 12 5.82 -4.11 -4.91
N ILE A 13 5.43 -2.92 -5.37
CA ILE A 13 4.69 -2.76 -6.62
C ILE A 13 5.47 -3.36 -7.79
N GLY A 14 4.76 -4.10 -8.65
CA GLY A 14 5.35 -4.85 -9.76
C GLY A 14 5.77 -6.29 -9.41
N MET A 15 5.60 -6.74 -8.17
CA MET A 15 5.75 -8.16 -7.82
C MET A 15 4.77 -9.02 -8.61
N LYS A 16 5.29 -9.96 -9.41
CA LYS A 16 4.50 -10.74 -10.37
C LYS A 16 3.86 -12.01 -9.81
N PHE A 17 4.23 -12.44 -8.60
CA PHE A 17 3.71 -13.66 -7.96
C PHE A 17 3.76 -14.93 -8.86
N ASN A 18 4.82 -15.09 -9.66
CA ASN A 18 4.93 -16.16 -10.67
C ASN A 18 4.82 -17.60 -10.11
N SER A 19 5.00 -17.81 -8.81
CA SER A 19 4.86 -19.11 -8.15
C SER A 19 3.41 -19.51 -7.88
N TYR A 20 2.44 -18.61 -8.08
CA TYR A 20 1.03 -18.84 -7.81
C TYR A 20 0.24 -19.19 -9.09
N PRO A 21 -0.87 -19.95 -8.97
CA PRO A 21 -1.80 -20.16 -10.07
C PRO A 21 -2.33 -18.84 -10.64
N GLU A 22 -2.62 -18.80 -11.93
CA GLU A 22 -3.05 -17.60 -12.66
C GLU A 22 -4.17 -16.80 -11.98
N GLY A 23 -5.25 -17.45 -11.56
CA GLY A 23 -6.36 -16.77 -10.88
C GLY A 23 -6.02 -16.18 -9.50
N ILE A 24 -5.04 -16.75 -8.80
CA ILE A 24 -4.58 -16.22 -7.50
C ILE A 24 -3.57 -15.09 -7.74
N ARG A 25 -2.68 -15.27 -8.71
CA ARG A 25 -1.64 -14.29 -9.08
C ARG A 25 -2.24 -12.93 -9.37
N ASP A 26 -3.27 -12.88 -10.22
CA ASP A 26 -3.83 -11.61 -10.67
C ASP A 26 -4.56 -10.89 -9.51
N SER A 27 -5.24 -11.63 -8.63
CA SER A 27 -5.86 -11.09 -7.42
C SER A 27 -4.83 -10.52 -6.43
N LEU A 28 -3.67 -11.16 -6.28
CA LEU A 28 -2.59 -10.66 -5.42
C LEU A 28 -1.96 -9.38 -5.98
N ILE A 29 -1.82 -9.27 -7.31
CA ILE A 29 -1.34 -8.05 -7.97
C ILE A 29 -2.34 -6.91 -7.75
N GLU A 30 -3.62 -7.15 -8.04
CA GLU A 30 -4.70 -6.18 -7.84
C GLU A 30 -4.78 -5.69 -6.39
N SER A 31 -4.68 -6.63 -5.43
CA SER A 31 -4.70 -6.31 -3.99
C SER A 31 -3.60 -5.34 -3.56
N ARG A 32 -2.43 -5.34 -4.23
CA ARG A 32 -1.36 -4.38 -3.95
C ARG A 32 -1.68 -2.97 -4.44
N PHE A 33 -2.50 -2.82 -5.48
CA PHE A 33 -3.00 -1.51 -5.89
C PHE A 33 -4.15 -1.05 -4.98
N ASP A 34 -5.10 -1.94 -4.68
CA ASP A 34 -6.22 -1.64 -3.79
C ASP A 34 -5.78 -1.17 -2.40
N VAL A 35 -4.68 -1.73 -1.88
CA VAL A 35 -4.18 -1.34 -0.57
C VAL A 35 -3.61 0.09 -0.57
N ILE A 36 -3.05 0.57 -1.68
CA ILE A 36 -2.57 1.96 -1.78
C ILE A 36 -3.74 2.92 -1.63
N ASP A 37 -4.84 2.68 -2.33
CA ASP A 37 -6.04 3.52 -2.24
C ASP A 37 -6.58 3.54 -0.80
N LYS A 38 -6.64 2.38 -0.14
CA LYS A 38 -7.07 2.27 1.26
C LYS A 38 -6.13 2.99 2.23
N MET A 39 -4.82 2.91 2.02
CA MET A 39 -3.82 3.61 2.85
C MET A 39 -3.99 5.12 2.71
N VAL A 40 -4.14 5.63 1.48
CA VAL A 40 -4.36 7.06 1.21
C VAL A 40 -5.67 7.53 1.84
N GLN A 41 -6.75 6.77 1.67
CA GLN A 41 -8.04 7.09 2.29
C GLN A 41 -7.91 7.16 3.81
N MET A 42 -7.28 6.17 4.45
CA MET A 42 -7.07 6.14 5.89
C MET A 42 -6.26 7.35 6.38
N ALA A 43 -5.18 7.72 5.67
CA ALA A 43 -4.39 8.89 6.03
C ALA A 43 -5.19 10.20 5.90
N ASN A 44 -6.09 10.29 4.92
CA ASN A 44 -6.96 11.45 4.74
C ASN A 44 -8.04 11.53 5.82
N ASP A 45 -8.71 10.40 6.12
CA ASP A 45 -9.75 10.30 7.14
C ASP A 45 -9.18 10.64 8.53
N GLU A 46 -7.96 10.16 8.81
CA GLU A 46 -7.21 10.48 10.03
C GLU A 46 -6.52 11.84 9.97
N GLN A 47 -6.68 12.63 8.90
CA GLN A 47 -6.06 13.94 8.71
C GLN A 47 -4.56 13.95 9.08
N CYS A 48 -3.83 12.94 8.60
CA CYS A 48 -2.39 12.84 8.80
C CYS A 48 -1.70 14.05 8.16
N ASN A 49 -0.66 14.56 8.81
CA ASN A 49 0.14 15.66 8.29
C ASN A 49 1.19 15.20 7.29
N LEU A 50 1.66 13.96 7.45
CA LEU A 50 2.67 13.34 6.59
C LEU A 50 2.24 11.92 6.23
N PHE A 51 2.45 11.56 4.97
CA PHE A 51 2.41 10.18 4.48
C PHE A 51 3.82 9.81 4.06
N VAL A 52 4.45 8.90 4.81
CA VAL A 52 5.86 8.53 4.65
C VAL A 52 5.94 7.11 4.13
N VAL A 53 6.71 6.92 3.06
CA VAL A 53 7.03 5.61 2.47
C VAL A 53 8.52 5.35 2.67
N SER A 54 8.90 4.25 3.33
CA SER A 54 10.29 4.00 3.76
C SER A 54 10.84 2.62 3.37
N GLY A 55 10.70 2.23 2.11
CA GLY A 55 11.17 0.93 1.63
C GLY A 55 10.81 0.76 0.16
N ASP A 56 10.70 -0.49 -0.27
CA ASP A 56 10.33 -0.79 -1.66
C ASP A 56 8.84 -0.53 -1.87
N LEU A 57 8.54 0.60 -2.49
CA LEU A 57 7.17 0.90 -2.93
C LEU A 57 6.73 -0.13 -3.96
#